data_AF-A0A2D5K4L4-F1
#
_entry.id   AF-A0A2D5K4L4-F1
#
_cell.length_a   1.000
_cell.length_b   1.000
_cell.length_c   1.000
_cell.angle_alpha   90.00
_cell.angle_beta   90.00
_cell.angle_gamma   90.00
#
_symmetry.space_group_name_H-M   'P 1'
#
loop_
_entity.id
_entity.type
_entity.pdbx_description
1 polymer ?
#
loop_
_entity_poly.entity_id
_entity_poly.type
_entity_poly.pdbx_seq_one_letter_code
_entity_poly.pdbx_strand_id
1 'polypeptide(L)'
;MKKLITLIICSLFVINCDSNSVEMSNYKKNVATAKKFYQSFSDKNLDEMKSFVADDYTWSPPPTGVDSLDINTWFGAMQGFNNDYKNIEFTEQLYFAGLDENQKPNGDVRVYGTWKSLNAVTDKPVEMDYYAVLFFNDAGKIYHQSEWYNTADLEKNSLVDVVALIPITKGFKVWNKGFMSDSANRERFCDDSRTLVQRDVNDPNMISVYLFDVDMSELGAMMSDPEFEKFAISLGEDLANKKVYVLKSL
;
A
#
# COMPACT_ATOMS: atom_id res chain seq x y z
N MET A 1 74.95 13.42 35.29
CA MET A 1 73.73 14.14 34.87
C MET A 1 72.59 13.13 34.80
N LYS A 2 71.46 13.47 35.42
CA LYS A 2 70.37 12.55 35.79
C LYS A 2 69.33 12.45 34.66
N LYS A 3 68.86 11.22 34.45
CA LYS A 3 67.54 10.76 33.97
C LYS A 3 66.53 11.84 33.54
N LEU A 4 65.98 11.70 32.33
CA LEU A 4 64.53 11.72 32.15
C LEU A 4 64.12 10.95 30.89
N ILE A 5 63.48 9.80 31.12
CA ILE A 5 62.66 9.05 30.17
C ILE A 5 61.31 9.77 30.17
N THR A 6 60.85 10.24 29.00
CA THR A 6 59.44 10.61 28.81
C THR A 6 58.89 9.77 27.67
N LEU A 7 58.27 8.67 28.08
CA LEU A 7 57.47 7.76 27.26
C LEU A 7 56.01 8.03 27.66
N ILE A 8 55.23 8.74 26.84
CA ILE A 8 53.78 8.91 27.05
C ILE A 8 53.05 8.57 25.73
N ILE A 9 52.66 7.29 25.68
CA ILE A 9 51.33 6.79 25.35
C ILE A 9 50.72 7.34 24.05
N CYS A 10 51.04 6.66 22.94
CA CYS A 10 50.03 6.47 21.89
C CYS A 10 48.91 5.64 22.49
N SER A 11 47.82 6.30 22.85
CA SER A 11 46.56 5.68 23.19
C SER A 11 46.09 4.86 21.99
N LEU A 12 46.43 3.56 22.00
CA LEU A 12 45.74 2.54 21.21
C LEU A 12 44.31 2.48 21.73
N PHE A 13 43.47 3.41 21.28
CA PHE A 13 42.04 3.17 21.20
C PHE A 13 41.84 2.09 20.13
N VAL A 14 42.00 0.83 20.52
CA VAL A 14 41.39 -0.28 19.80
C VAL A 14 39.88 -0.10 19.95
N ILE A 15 39.30 0.60 18.97
CA ILE A 15 37.87 0.57 18.72
C ILE A 15 37.58 -0.90 18.38
N ASN A 16 37.10 -1.65 19.36
CA ASN A 16 36.68 -3.02 19.16
C ASN A 16 35.42 -2.97 18.28
N CYS A 17 35.63 -3.05 16.97
CA CYS A 17 34.55 -3.12 16.01
C CYS A 17 33.92 -4.51 16.17
N ASP A 18 32.75 -4.60 16.82
CA ASP A 18 31.98 -5.82 17.17
C ASP A 18 31.54 -6.67 15.94
N SER A 19 32.12 -6.42 14.77
CA SER A 19 31.94 -7.09 13.48
C SER A 19 32.08 -8.63 13.48
N ASN A 20 32.65 -9.22 14.55
CA ASN A 20 32.88 -10.66 14.71
C ASN A 20 32.04 -11.30 15.83
N SER A 21 31.01 -10.63 16.35
CA SER A 21 30.13 -11.21 17.35
C SER A 21 29.25 -12.34 16.78
N VAL A 22 28.73 -13.20 17.66
CA VAL A 22 27.81 -14.29 17.27
C VAL A 22 26.54 -13.71 16.65
N GLU A 23 26.03 -12.62 17.21
CA GLU A 23 24.85 -11.89 16.77
C GLU A 23 25.05 -11.31 15.37
N MET A 24 26.22 -10.74 15.09
CA MET A 24 26.56 -10.26 13.75
C MET A 24 26.66 -11.41 12.72
N SER A 25 27.10 -12.59 13.15
CA SER A 25 27.09 -13.80 12.31
C SER A 25 25.66 -14.30 12.05
N ASN A 26 24.82 -14.31 13.08
CA ASN A 26 23.41 -14.67 12.98
C ASN A 26 22.65 -13.71 12.05
N TYR A 27 22.85 -12.40 12.23
CA TYR A 27 22.31 -11.38 11.33
C TYR A 27 22.64 -11.69 9.85
N LYS A 28 23.91 -11.93 9.52
CA LYS A 28 24.33 -12.23 8.14
C LYS A 28 23.63 -13.47 7.57
N LYS A 29 23.43 -14.52 8.38
CA LYS A 29 22.68 -15.72 7.98
C LYS A 29 21.18 -15.41 7.80
N ASN A 30 20.60 -14.68 8.75
CA ASN A 30 19.19 -14.33 8.77
C ASN A 30 18.80 -13.39 7.62
N VAL A 31 19.72 -12.54 7.14
CA VAL A 31 19.53 -11.77 5.89
C VAL A 31 19.29 -12.69 4.69
N ALA A 32 19.97 -13.84 4.61
CA ALA A 32 19.73 -14.79 3.52
C ALA A 32 18.34 -15.42 3.62
N THR A 33 17.84 -15.71 4.83
CA THR A 33 16.45 -16.15 5.05
C THR A 33 15.46 -15.05 4.66
N ALA A 34 15.68 -13.80 5.11
CA ALA A 34 14.81 -12.67 4.80
C ALA A 34 14.68 -12.43 3.29
N LYS A 35 15.79 -12.48 2.55
CA LYS A 35 15.79 -12.36 1.09
C LYS A 35 14.93 -13.42 0.41
N LYS A 36 15.02 -14.68 0.85
CA LYS A 36 14.19 -15.76 0.30
C LYS A 36 12.74 -15.59 0.68
N PHE A 37 12.43 -15.20 1.91
CA PHE A 37 11.07 -14.93 2.37
C PHE A 37 10.36 -13.90 1.49
N TYR A 38 10.98 -12.75 1.22
CA TYR A 38 10.39 -11.72 0.36
C TYR A 38 10.39 -12.10 -1.13
N GLN A 39 11.40 -12.85 -1.59
CA GLN A 39 11.41 -13.38 -2.95
C GLN A 39 10.26 -14.37 -3.17
N SER A 40 10.02 -15.28 -2.23
CA SER A 40 8.90 -16.23 -2.32
C SER A 40 7.55 -15.53 -2.37
N PHE A 41 7.37 -14.40 -1.69
CA PHE A 41 6.16 -13.58 -1.84
C PHE A 41 6.05 -12.98 -3.25
N SER A 42 7.14 -12.39 -3.76
CA SER A 42 7.20 -11.84 -5.13
C SER A 42 6.88 -12.90 -6.19
N ASP A 43 7.37 -14.13 -5.98
CA ASP A 43 7.14 -15.29 -6.84
C ASP A 43 5.75 -15.93 -6.64
N LYS A 44 4.94 -15.38 -5.73
CA LYS A 44 3.64 -15.93 -5.27
C LYS A 44 3.71 -17.36 -4.72
N ASN A 45 4.88 -17.79 -4.26
CA ASN A 45 5.12 -19.09 -3.64
C ASN A 45 4.92 -19.02 -2.12
N LEU A 46 3.66 -18.94 -1.69
CA LEU A 46 3.33 -18.75 -0.27
C LEU A 46 3.71 -19.95 0.61
N ASP A 47 3.71 -21.17 0.08
CA ASP A 47 4.15 -22.35 0.84
C ASP A 47 5.65 -22.27 1.16
N GLU A 48 6.47 -21.82 0.21
CA GLU A 48 7.89 -21.57 0.47
C GLU A 48 8.08 -20.38 1.42
N MET A 49 7.32 -19.29 1.26
CA MET A 49 7.35 -18.16 2.19
C MET A 49 7.06 -18.60 3.62
N LYS A 50 5.98 -19.38 3.82
CA LYS A 50 5.59 -19.96 5.12
C LYS A 50 6.66 -20.89 5.67
N SER A 51 7.42 -21.57 4.81
CA SER A 51 8.51 -22.43 5.27
C SER A 51 9.61 -21.66 6.01
N PHE A 52 9.74 -20.34 5.87
CA PHE A 52 10.77 -19.55 6.55
C PHE A 52 10.35 -19.04 7.94
N VAL A 53 9.08 -19.15 8.31
CA VAL A 53 8.58 -18.72 9.63
C VAL A 53 8.52 -19.91 10.60
N ALA A 54 8.46 -19.61 11.90
CA ALA A 54 8.29 -20.60 12.96
C ALA A 54 6.81 -21.02 13.10
N ASP A 55 6.55 -22.17 13.73
CA ASP A 55 5.18 -22.67 13.94
C ASP A 55 4.33 -21.75 14.82
N ASP A 56 4.97 -21.04 15.76
CA ASP A 56 4.38 -20.05 16.66
C ASP A 56 4.52 -18.61 16.15
N TYR A 57 4.72 -18.44 14.84
CA TYR A 57 4.88 -17.13 14.22
C TYR A 57 3.70 -16.18 14.50
N THR A 58 4.04 -14.92 14.74
CA THR A 58 3.08 -13.82 14.92
C THR A 58 3.44 -12.62 14.04
N TRP A 59 2.43 -11.86 13.63
CA TRP A 59 2.56 -10.71 12.72
C TRP A 59 1.89 -9.47 13.31
N SER A 60 2.63 -8.38 13.46
CA SER A 60 2.09 -7.06 13.78
C SER A 60 1.92 -6.24 12.50
N PRO A 61 0.69 -6.07 11.99
CA PRO A 61 0.42 -5.29 10.78
C PRO A 61 0.53 -3.78 11.04
N PRO A 62 0.50 -2.93 9.99
CA PRO A 62 0.66 -1.48 10.16
C PRO A 62 -0.42 -0.74 10.98
N PRO A 63 -1.71 -1.13 10.97
CA PRO A 63 -2.73 -0.40 11.71
C PRO A 63 -2.42 -0.33 13.21
N THR A 64 -2.48 0.88 13.77
CA THR A 64 -2.26 1.10 15.20
C THR A 64 -3.40 0.50 16.03
N GLY A 65 -3.07 -0.10 17.17
CA GLY A 65 -4.06 -0.66 18.11
C GLY A 65 -4.57 -2.04 17.71
N VAL A 66 -3.93 -2.69 16.74
CA VAL A 66 -4.17 -4.09 16.38
C VAL A 66 -3.13 -4.95 17.09
N ASP A 67 -3.59 -5.96 17.83
CA ASP A 67 -2.72 -6.96 18.45
C ASP A 67 -2.02 -7.80 17.36
N SER A 68 -0.89 -8.42 17.70
CA SER A 68 -0.23 -9.33 16.78
C SER A 68 -1.14 -10.50 16.40
N LEU A 69 -1.20 -10.78 15.10
CA LEU A 69 -2.05 -11.77 14.46
C LEU A 69 -1.30 -13.10 14.30
N ASP A 70 -2.04 -14.21 14.29
CA ASP A 70 -1.48 -15.54 14.13
C ASP A 70 -1.07 -15.86 12.68
N ILE A 71 -0.31 -16.93 12.52
CA ILE A 71 0.20 -17.40 11.22
C ILE A 71 -0.89 -17.66 10.16
N ASN A 72 -2.09 -18.10 10.52
CA ASN A 72 -3.15 -18.35 9.54
C ASN A 72 -3.76 -17.02 9.06
N THR A 73 -3.94 -16.07 9.97
CA THR A 73 -4.40 -14.73 9.63
C THR A 73 -3.40 -14.00 8.72
N TRP A 74 -2.11 -14.07 9.05
CA TRP A 74 -1.04 -13.57 8.17
C TRP A 74 -1.03 -14.23 6.79
N PHE A 75 -1.11 -15.56 6.74
CA PHE A 75 -1.10 -16.30 5.47
C PHE A 75 -2.32 -15.94 4.59
N GLY A 76 -3.50 -15.77 5.21
CA GLY A 76 -4.69 -15.30 4.52
C GLY A 76 -4.53 -13.89 3.95
N ALA A 77 -3.88 -12.98 4.67
CA ALA A 77 -3.55 -11.65 4.15
C ALA A 77 -2.60 -11.72 2.94
N MET A 78 -1.57 -12.57 2.99
CA MET A 78 -0.65 -12.78 1.86
C MET A 78 -1.38 -13.34 0.62
N GLN A 79 -2.37 -14.21 0.82
CA GLN A 79 -3.24 -14.67 -0.26
C GLN A 79 -4.09 -13.54 -0.85
N GLY A 80 -4.65 -12.67 -0.01
CA GLY A 80 -5.37 -11.47 -0.43
C GLY A 80 -4.50 -10.60 -1.33
N PHE A 81 -3.33 -10.20 -0.86
CA PHE A 81 -2.39 -9.40 -1.66
C PHE A 81 -1.98 -10.08 -2.99
N ASN A 82 -1.78 -11.40 -2.99
CA ASN A 82 -1.50 -12.14 -4.23
C ASN A 82 -2.68 -12.17 -5.21
N ASN A 83 -3.92 -12.04 -4.74
CA ASN A 83 -5.09 -11.93 -5.59
C ASN A 83 -5.27 -10.51 -6.12
N ASP A 84 -5.03 -9.51 -5.26
CA ASP A 84 -5.27 -8.10 -5.54
C ASP A 84 -4.19 -7.48 -6.43
N TYR A 85 -3.00 -8.08 -6.47
CA TYR A 85 -1.85 -7.56 -7.22
C TYR A 85 -1.19 -8.58 -8.16
N LYS A 86 -0.68 -8.11 -9.29
CA LYS A 86 0.12 -8.85 -10.29
C LYS A 86 1.55 -8.28 -10.36
N ASN A 87 2.48 -9.06 -10.90
CA ASN A 87 3.88 -8.66 -11.11
C ASN A 87 4.50 -8.03 -9.85
N ILE A 88 4.36 -8.72 -8.72
CA ILE A 88 4.81 -8.24 -7.41
C ILE A 88 6.34 -8.32 -7.36
N GLU A 89 6.99 -7.19 -7.15
CA GLU A 89 8.44 -7.09 -7.05
C GLU A 89 8.82 -6.28 -5.80
N PHE A 90 9.75 -6.83 -5.00
CA PHE A 90 10.36 -6.06 -3.92
C PHE A 90 11.65 -5.40 -4.41
N THR A 91 11.66 -4.08 -4.51
CA THR A 91 12.77 -3.30 -5.07
C THR A 91 13.46 -2.46 -4.01
N GLU A 92 14.64 -1.92 -4.33
CA GLU A 92 15.38 -1.00 -3.45
C GLU A 92 15.66 -1.58 -2.05
N GLN A 93 15.86 -2.91 -2.01
CA GLN A 93 15.92 -3.66 -0.78
C GLN A 93 17.18 -3.30 0.03
N LEU A 94 16.97 -2.85 1.27
CA LEU A 94 18.03 -2.67 2.25
C LEU A 94 17.80 -3.59 3.44
N TYR A 95 18.86 -4.24 3.87
CA TYR A 95 18.86 -5.13 5.03
C TYR A 95 19.87 -4.59 6.04
N PHE A 96 19.39 -4.31 7.24
CA PHE A 96 20.21 -3.82 8.35
C PHE A 96 20.05 -4.71 9.58
N ALA A 97 21.06 -4.72 10.44
CA ALA A 97 20.96 -5.43 11.71
C ALA A 97 19.87 -4.80 12.58
N GLY A 98 19.03 -5.66 13.18
CA GLY A 98 18.28 -5.34 14.39
C GLY A 98 19.24 -5.03 15.52
N LEU A 99 18.80 -4.18 16.45
CA LEU A 99 19.62 -3.68 17.55
C LEU A 99 18.94 -3.96 18.88
N ASP A 100 19.74 -4.28 19.89
CA ASP A 100 19.32 -4.32 21.28
C ASP A 100 19.23 -2.90 21.89
N GLU A 101 18.83 -2.83 23.16
CA GLU A 101 18.73 -1.59 23.93
C GLU A 101 20.04 -0.79 24.04
N ASN A 102 21.18 -1.46 23.85
CA ASN A 102 22.53 -0.87 23.90
C ASN A 102 23.05 -0.52 22.49
N GLN A 103 22.18 -0.56 21.47
CA GLN A 103 22.52 -0.31 20.06
C GLN A 103 23.51 -1.33 19.47
N LYS A 104 23.54 -2.55 20.01
CA LYS A 104 24.34 -3.64 19.48
C LYS A 104 23.50 -4.57 18.60
N PRO A 105 24.08 -5.17 17.55
CA PRO A 105 23.41 -6.18 16.74
C PRO A 105 22.87 -7.32 17.59
N ASN A 106 21.61 -7.70 17.38
CA ASN A 106 20.96 -8.78 18.13
C ASN A 106 20.67 -10.04 17.29
N GLY A 107 21.00 -10.02 16.00
CA GLY A 107 20.76 -11.13 15.06
C GLY A 107 19.47 -10.98 14.23
N ASP A 108 18.59 -10.06 14.60
CA ASP A 108 17.37 -9.76 13.84
C ASP A 108 17.67 -8.92 12.59
N VAL A 109 16.68 -8.78 11.72
CA VAL A 109 16.85 -8.09 10.44
C VAL A 109 15.79 -7.00 10.28
N ARG A 110 16.25 -5.76 10.13
CA ARG A 110 15.44 -4.64 9.65
C ARG A 110 15.48 -4.62 8.13
N VAL A 111 14.30 -4.50 7.52
CA VAL A 111 14.13 -4.57 6.07
C VAL A 111 13.43 -3.31 5.59
N TYR A 112 13.99 -2.71 4.55
CA TYR A 112 13.43 -1.57 3.85
C TYR A 112 13.36 -1.90 2.37
N GLY A 113 12.41 -1.29 1.68
CA GLY A 113 12.32 -1.32 0.22
C GLY A 113 10.99 -0.80 -0.25
N THR A 114 10.72 -0.97 -1.53
CA THR A 114 9.48 -0.55 -2.16
C THR A 114 8.87 -1.74 -2.89
N TRP A 115 7.64 -2.09 -2.53
CA TRP A 115 6.83 -3.02 -3.31
C TRP A 115 6.33 -2.32 -4.56
N LYS A 116 6.58 -2.93 -5.71
CA LYS A 116 6.04 -2.50 -7.00
C LYS A 116 5.18 -3.63 -7.56
N SER A 117 3.99 -3.28 -8.02
CA SER A 117 3.04 -4.24 -8.56
C SER A 117 2.06 -3.56 -9.53
N LEU A 118 1.20 -4.36 -10.13
CA LEU A 118 0.02 -3.88 -10.86
C LEU A 118 -1.24 -4.28 -10.09
N ASN A 119 -2.21 -3.37 -9.97
CA ASN A 119 -3.54 -3.72 -9.49
C ASN A 119 -4.14 -4.79 -10.41
N ALA A 120 -4.68 -5.86 -9.86
CA ALA A 120 -5.10 -7.03 -10.64
C ALA A 120 -6.34 -6.77 -11.52
N VAL A 121 -7.12 -5.73 -11.22
CA VAL A 121 -8.32 -5.35 -11.98
C VAL A 121 -7.98 -4.29 -13.03
N THR A 122 -7.30 -3.21 -12.62
CA THR A 122 -7.05 -2.06 -13.51
C THR A 122 -5.76 -2.16 -14.31
N ASP A 123 -4.89 -3.12 -13.99
CA ASP A 123 -3.52 -3.27 -14.53
C ASP A 123 -2.64 -2.01 -14.38
N LYS A 124 -3.04 -1.08 -13.49
CA LYS A 124 -2.31 0.16 -13.20
C LYS A 124 -1.28 -0.06 -12.10
N PRO A 125 -0.16 0.69 -12.12
CA PRO A 125 0.92 0.49 -11.16
C PRO A 125 0.52 0.87 -9.74
N VAL A 126 0.93 0.06 -8.77
CA VAL A 126 0.80 0.30 -7.33
C VAL A 126 2.20 0.23 -6.73
N GLU A 127 2.57 1.25 -5.97
CA GLU A 127 3.87 1.33 -5.28
C GLU A 127 3.62 1.61 -3.81
N MET A 128 4.35 0.91 -2.94
CA MET A 128 4.25 1.06 -1.49
C MET A 128 5.63 0.97 -0.85
N ASP A 129 6.04 2.04 -0.19
CA ASP A 129 7.23 2.03 0.65
C ASP A 129 6.97 1.19 1.90
N TYR A 130 7.97 0.36 2.23
CA TYR A 130 7.81 -0.70 3.20
C TYR A 130 8.99 -0.76 4.16
N TYR A 131 8.66 -0.88 5.44
CA TYR A 131 9.61 -1.14 6.52
C TYR A 131 9.10 -2.31 7.38
N ALA A 132 10.00 -3.21 7.75
CA ALA A 132 9.71 -4.25 8.72
C ALA A 132 10.89 -4.60 9.60
N VAL A 133 10.60 -5.18 10.76
CA VAL A 133 11.57 -5.91 11.58
C VAL A 133 11.17 -7.38 11.59
N LEU A 134 12.10 -8.24 11.19
CA LEU A 134 11.99 -9.69 11.26
C LEU A 134 12.80 -10.21 12.44
N PHE A 135 12.13 -10.89 13.36
CA PHE A 135 12.72 -11.43 14.57
C PHE A 135 12.97 -12.93 14.42
N PHE A 136 14.18 -13.38 14.74
CA PHE A 136 14.63 -14.74 14.45
C PHE A 136 14.90 -15.56 15.70
N ASN A 137 14.59 -16.86 15.63
CA ASN A 137 15.00 -17.83 16.64
C ASN A 137 16.37 -18.43 16.31
N ASP A 138 16.91 -19.27 17.21
CA ASP A 138 18.22 -19.91 17.03
C ASP A 138 18.31 -20.83 15.80
N ALA A 139 17.17 -21.30 15.28
CA ALA A 139 17.09 -22.10 14.06
C ALA A 139 17.09 -21.26 12.78
N GLY A 140 17.15 -19.92 12.89
CA GLY A 140 17.10 -19.00 11.76
C GLY A 140 15.73 -18.89 11.10
N LYS A 141 14.65 -19.24 11.83
CA LYS A 141 13.25 -19.02 11.42
C LYS A 141 12.73 -17.71 12.00
N ILE A 142 11.87 -17.05 11.24
CA ILE A 142 11.20 -15.82 11.69
C ILE A 142 10.08 -16.22 12.66
N TYR A 143 10.14 -15.82 13.92
CA TYR A 143 9.07 -16.07 14.89
C TYR A 143 8.15 -14.85 15.08
N HIS A 144 8.61 -13.66 14.71
CA HIS A 144 7.79 -12.47 14.74
C HIS A 144 8.15 -11.52 13.59
N GLN A 145 7.16 -10.80 13.09
CA GLN A 145 7.33 -9.72 12.13
C GLN A 145 6.51 -8.52 12.55
N SER A 146 7.12 -7.34 12.53
CA SER A 146 6.40 -6.07 12.67
C SER A 146 6.59 -5.23 11.41
N GLU A 147 5.49 -4.69 10.89
CA GLU A 147 5.47 -3.94 9.62
C GLU A 147 4.97 -2.51 9.78
N TRP A 148 5.50 -1.62 8.93
CA TRP A 148 5.04 -0.26 8.75
C TRP A 148 5.04 0.08 7.27
N TYR A 149 3.88 0.50 6.79
CA TYR A 149 3.66 1.08 5.48
C TYR A 149 2.36 1.89 5.51
N ASN A 150 2.15 2.73 4.51
CA ASN A 150 0.91 3.48 4.36
C ASN A 150 -0.14 2.64 3.63
N THR A 151 -1.18 2.20 4.35
CA THR A 151 -2.27 1.39 3.76
C THR A 151 -3.01 2.12 2.64
N ALA A 152 -3.00 3.45 2.60
CA ALA A 152 -3.62 4.20 1.51
C ALA A 152 -2.87 4.03 0.17
N ASP A 153 -1.60 3.63 0.20
CA ASP A 153 -0.81 3.40 -1.02
C ASP A 153 -1.30 2.13 -1.75
N LEU A 154 -1.79 1.14 -1.00
CA LEU A 154 -2.37 -0.11 -1.53
C LEU A 154 -3.65 0.13 -2.35
N GLU A 155 -4.41 1.17 -1.99
CA GLU A 155 -5.67 1.53 -2.65
C GLU A 155 -5.48 2.43 -3.89
N LYS A 156 -4.23 2.85 -4.15
CA LYS A 156 -3.93 3.69 -5.30
C LYS A 156 -4.25 2.93 -6.60
N ASN A 157 -4.96 3.58 -7.50
CA ASN A 157 -5.39 3.02 -8.79
C ASN A 157 -6.34 1.80 -8.69
N SER A 158 -6.92 1.55 -7.52
CA SER A 158 -8.10 0.69 -7.38
C SER A 158 -9.34 1.35 -7.97
N LEU A 159 -10.32 0.53 -8.35
CA LEU A 159 -11.66 1.02 -8.67
C LEU A 159 -12.39 1.41 -7.37
N VAL A 160 -13.17 2.49 -7.42
CA VAL A 160 -13.92 2.96 -6.26
C VAL A 160 -15.37 3.27 -6.62
N ASP A 161 -16.26 3.22 -5.65
CA ASP A 161 -17.63 3.69 -5.87
C ASP A 161 -17.69 5.20 -5.59
N VAL A 162 -18.46 5.95 -6.38
CA VAL A 162 -18.61 7.40 -6.21
C VAL A 162 -20.07 7.83 -6.29
N VAL A 163 -20.36 8.95 -5.63
CA VAL A 163 -21.61 9.70 -5.83
C VAL A 163 -21.30 11.11 -6.30
N ALA A 164 -21.90 11.51 -7.41
CA ALA A 164 -21.90 12.88 -7.90
C ALA A 164 -23.23 13.55 -7.50
N LEU A 165 -23.14 14.65 -6.75
CA LEU A 165 -24.25 15.54 -6.47
C LEU A 165 -24.22 16.69 -7.48
N ILE A 166 -25.28 16.82 -8.27
CA ILE A 166 -25.34 17.65 -9.47
C ILE A 166 -26.55 18.59 -9.36
N PRO A 167 -26.33 19.88 -9.06
CA PRO A 167 -27.36 20.90 -9.22
C PRO A 167 -27.60 21.16 -10.72
N ILE A 168 -28.85 21.33 -11.12
CA ILE A 168 -29.26 21.53 -12.51
C ILE A 168 -30.18 22.74 -12.69
N THR A 169 -30.10 23.40 -13.85
CA THR A 169 -30.84 24.64 -14.16
C THR A 169 -31.88 24.50 -15.25
N LYS A 170 -31.81 23.44 -16.07
CA LYS A 170 -32.73 23.18 -17.20
C LYS A 170 -33.78 22.09 -16.93
N GLY A 171 -33.85 21.63 -15.68
CA GLY A 171 -34.80 20.63 -15.21
C GLY A 171 -34.44 19.19 -15.58
N PHE A 172 -34.89 18.25 -14.74
CA PHE A 172 -34.49 16.84 -14.79
C PHE A 172 -34.71 16.17 -16.15
N LYS A 173 -35.81 16.47 -16.85
CA LYS A 173 -36.11 15.81 -18.13
C LYS A 173 -35.07 16.12 -19.22
N VAL A 174 -34.58 17.36 -19.26
CA VAL A 174 -33.54 17.78 -20.21
C VAL A 174 -32.21 17.11 -19.86
N TRP A 175 -31.83 17.22 -18.59
CA TRP A 175 -30.60 16.61 -18.08
C TRP A 175 -30.60 15.08 -18.28
N ASN A 176 -31.64 14.38 -17.85
CA ASN A 176 -31.72 12.91 -17.91
C ASN A 176 -31.68 12.39 -19.35
N LYS A 177 -32.31 13.09 -20.31
CA LYS A 177 -32.23 12.70 -21.72
C LYS A 177 -30.79 12.77 -22.23
N GLY A 178 -30.07 13.85 -21.90
CA GLY A 178 -28.67 14.03 -22.29
C GLY A 178 -27.75 13.03 -21.62
N PHE A 179 -27.84 12.94 -20.28
CA PHE A 179 -27.07 11.99 -19.48
C PHE A 179 -27.25 10.55 -20.01
N MET A 180 -28.49 10.08 -20.19
CA MET A 180 -28.72 8.71 -20.68
C MET A 180 -28.25 8.48 -22.12
N SER A 181 -28.13 9.53 -22.95
CA SER A 181 -27.58 9.41 -24.31
C SER A 181 -26.06 9.29 -24.37
N ASP A 182 -25.37 9.49 -23.24
CA ASP A 182 -23.91 9.56 -23.13
C ASP A 182 -23.30 8.35 -22.39
N SER A 183 -23.97 7.18 -22.41
CA SER A 183 -23.49 5.98 -21.70
C SER A 183 -22.11 5.54 -22.16
N ALA A 184 -21.81 5.62 -23.45
CA ALA A 184 -20.53 5.25 -24.01
C ALA A 184 -19.35 6.03 -23.41
N ASN A 185 -19.55 7.27 -22.95
CA ASN A 185 -18.52 8.01 -22.24
C ASN A 185 -18.34 7.53 -20.81
N ARG A 186 -19.41 7.13 -20.12
CA ARG A 186 -19.36 6.59 -18.76
C ARG A 186 -18.76 5.19 -18.68
N GLU A 187 -19.07 4.34 -19.64
CA GLU A 187 -18.52 2.98 -19.77
C GLU A 187 -16.99 2.95 -19.86
N ARG A 188 -16.35 4.07 -20.19
CA ARG A 188 -14.89 4.20 -20.23
C ARG A 188 -14.24 4.22 -18.84
N PHE A 189 -14.99 4.61 -17.81
CA PHE A 189 -14.42 4.84 -16.48
C PHE A 189 -15.23 4.21 -15.35
N CYS A 190 -16.38 3.59 -15.60
CA CYS A 190 -17.19 2.91 -14.59
C CYS A 190 -18.04 1.79 -15.18
N ASP A 191 -18.58 0.91 -14.34
CA ASP A 191 -19.62 -0.03 -14.75
C ASP A 191 -20.98 0.69 -14.87
N ASP A 192 -21.27 1.22 -16.07
CA ASP A 192 -22.49 1.99 -16.31
C ASP A 192 -23.77 1.15 -16.16
N SER A 193 -23.68 -0.18 -16.22
CA SER A 193 -24.84 -1.06 -16.04
C SER A 193 -25.40 -1.00 -14.61
N ARG A 194 -24.57 -0.55 -13.65
CA ARG A 194 -24.90 -0.37 -12.25
C ARG A 194 -25.25 1.08 -11.88
N THR A 195 -25.13 2.03 -12.82
CA THR A 195 -25.38 3.45 -12.55
C THR A 195 -26.78 3.68 -11.99
N LEU A 196 -26.86 4.42 -10.87
CA LEU A 196 -28.13 4.81 -10.26
C LEU A 196 -28.30 6.33 -10.30
N VAL A 197 -29.43 6.76 -10.84
CA VAL A 197 -29.83 8.18 -10.86
C VAL A 197 -30.97 8.37 -9.88
N GLN A 198 -30.81 9.31 -8.95
CA GLN A 198 -31.86 9.74 -8.03
C GLN A 198 -32.05 11.25 -8.12
N ARG A 199 -33.26 11.70 -7.85
CA ARG A 199 -33.60 13.11 -7.73
C ARG A 199 -34.01 13.39 -6.30
N ASP A 200 -33.52 14.49 -5.75
CA ASP A 200 -33.91 14.91 -4.41
C ASP A 200 -35.43 15.21 -4.37
N VAL A 201 -36.07 14.80 -3.27
CA VAL A 201 -37.52 14.93 -3.09
C VAL A 201 -37.94 16.35 -2.71
N ASN A 202 -37.04 17.11 -2.07
CA ASN A 202 -37.24 18.47 -1.61
C ASN A 202 -36.67 19.51 -2.59
N ASP A 203 -35.61 19.14 -3.33
CA ASP A 203 -35.02 19.97 -4.38
C ASP A 203 -35.06 19.25 -5.75
N PRO A 204 -36.08 19.49 -6.59
CA PRO A 204 -36.18 18.83 -7.89
C PRO A 204 -35.05 19.21 -8.88
N ASN A 205 -34.22 20.20 -8.54
CA ASN A 205 -33.04 20.62 -9.29
C ASN A 205 -31.74 20.04 -8.71
N MET A 206 -31.80 19.13 -7.73
CA MET A 206 -30.65 18.40 -7.23
C MET A 206 -30.75 16.92 -7.63
N ILE A 207 -29.70 16.43 -8.29
CA ILE A 207 -29.57 15.05 -8.75
C ILE A 207 -28.40 14.39 -8.03
N SER A 208 -28.56 13.11 -7.66
CA SER A 208 -27.45 12.26 -7.26
C SER A 208 -27.26 11.13 -8.27
N VAL A 209 -26.01 10.94 -8.70
CA VAL A 209 -25.60 9.87 -9.61
C VAL A 209 -24.60 9.01 -8.89
N TYR A 210 -24.96 7.76 -8.66
CA TYR A 210 -24.06 6.74 -8.10
C TYR A 210 -23.44 5.97 -9.26
N LEU A 211 -22.11 5.95 -9.28
CA LEU A 211 -21.31 5.25 -10.27
C LEU A 211 -20.45 4.23 -9.52
N PHE A 212 -20.33 3.04 -10.08
CA PHE A 212 -19.67 1.92 -9.44
C PHE A 212 -18.44 1.47 -10.21
N ASP A 213 -17.47 0.90 -9.50
CA ASP A 213 -16.22 0.41 -10.07
C ASP A 213 -15.52 1.52 -10.89
N VAL A 214 -15.44 2.72 -10.33
CA VAL A 214 -14.93 3.91 -10.99
C VAL A 214 -13.41 3.95 -11.02
N ASP A 215 -12.87 4.08 -12.22
CA ASP A 215 -11.49 4.45 -12.46
C ASP A 215 -11.32 5.97 -12.33
N MET A 216 -10.75 6.39 -11.20
CA MET A 216 -10.63 7.82 -10.88
C MET A 216 -9.72 8.58 -11.84
N SER A 217 -8.75 7.94 -12.49
CA SER A 217 -7.91 8.66 -13.46
C SER A 217 -8.64 8.89 -14.78
N GLU A 218 -9.41 7.91 -15.24
CA GLU A 218 -10.24 8.05 -16.45
C GLU A 218 -11.38 9.05 -16.21
N LEU A 219 -12.01 9.03 -15.03
CA LEU A 219 -12.98 10.06 -14.63
C LEU A 219 -12.33 11.45 -14.61
N GLY A 220 -11.15 11.59 -14.02
CA GLY A 220 -10.41 12.86 -13.99
C GLY A 220 -10.05 13.38 -15.39
N ALA A 221 -9.68 12.49 -16.32
CA ALA A 221 -9.43 12.84 -17.71
C ALA A 221 -10.70 13.34 -18.41
N MET A 222 -11.82 12.65 -18.23
CA MET A 222 -13.12 13.07 -18.76
C MET A 222 -13.56 14.42 -18.18
N MET A 223 -13.40 14.65 -16.87
CA MET A 223 -13.74 15.93 -16.23
C MET A 223 -12.87 17.10 -16.70
N SER A 224 -11.68 16.81 -17.23
CA SER A 224 -10.76 17.83 -17.77
C SER A 224 -10.97 18.09 -19.26
N ASP A 225 -11.88 17.37 -19.93
CA ASP A 225 -12.18 17.53 -21.36
C ASP A 225 -13.10 18.73 -21.60
N PRO A 226 -12.66 19.76 -22.35
CA PRO A 226 -13.50 20.93 -22.67
C PRO A 226 -14.79 20.59 -23.43
N GLU A 227 -14.82 19.51 -24.20
CA GLU A 227 -16.05 19.10 -24.91
C GLU A 227 -17.05 18.46 -23.94
N PHE A 228 -16.57 17.70 -22.95
CA PHE A 228 -17.41 17.20 -21.87
C PHE A 228 -17.96 18.35 -21.00
N GLU A 229 -17.12 19.35 -20.70
CA GLU A 229 -17.55 20.55 -19.97
C GLU A 229 -18.71 21.27 -20.71
N LYS A 230 -18.53 21.54 -22.00
CA LYS A 230 -19.59 22.13 -22.84
C LYS A 230 -20.84 21.28 -22.87
N PHE A 231 -20.70 19.97 -22.98
CA PHE A 231 -21.82 19.03 -22.95
C PHE A 231 -22.59 19.13 -21.63
N ALA A 232 -21.92 19.04 -20.48
CA ALA A 232 -22.54 19.14 -19.16
C ALA A 232 -23.27 20.49 -18.95
N ILE A 233 -22.64 21.60 -19.36
CA ILE A 233 -23.28 22.93 -19.35
C ILE A 233 -24.51 22.97 -20.27
N SER A 234 -24.45 22.30 -21.43
CA SER A 234 -25.60 22.22 -22.35
C SER A 234 -26.79 21.51 -21.70
N LEU A 235 -26.55 20.52 -20.84
CA LEU A 235 -27.56 19.84 -20.04
C LEU A 235 -28.10 20.68 -18.87
N GLY A 236 -27.39 21.75 -18.53
CA GLY A 236 -27.72 22.67 -17.44
C GLY A 236 -27.10 22.30 -16.10
N GLU A 237 -26.04 21.49 -16.07
CA GLU A 237 -25.29 21.23 -14.83
C GLU A 237 -24.62 22.51 -14.31
N ASP A 238 -24.72 22.75 -13.01
CA ASP A 238 -23.94 23.77 -12.31
C ASP A 238 -22.62 23.15 -11.84
N LEU A 239 -21.60 23.22 -12.70
CA LEU A 239 -20.30 22.61 -12.45
C LEU A 239 -19.59 23.23 -11.24
N ALA A 240 -19.85 24.50 -10.91
CA ALA A 240 -19.22 25.16 -9.76
C ALA A 240 -19.73 24.61 -8.42
N ASN A 241 -20.97 24.11 -8.40
CA ASN A 241 -21.60 23.54 -7.21
C ASN A 241 -21.73 22.01 -7.26
N LYS A 242 -21.27 21.37 -8.34
CA LYS A 242 -21.18 19.92 -8.47
C LYS A 242 -20.14 19.36 -7.49
N LYS A 243 -20.49 18.29 -6.78
CA LYS A 243 -19.60 17.63 -5.81
C LYS A 243 -19.51 16.14 -6.11
N VAL A 244 -18.30 15.59 -6.02
CA VAL A 244 -18.06 14.15 -6.18
C VAL A 244 -17.47 13.62 -4.89
N TYR A 245 -18.03 12.54 -4.36
CA TYR A 245 -17.57 11.88 -3.16
C TYR A 245 -17.24 10.43 -3.46
N VAL A 246 -16.10 9.96 -2.96
CA VAL A 246 -15.78 8.54 -2.94
C VAL A 246 -16.56 7.89 -1.80
N LEU A 247 -17.32 6.85 -2.13
CA LEU A 247 -18.05 6.03 -1.17
C LEU A 247 -17.06 5.02 -0.59
N LYS A 248 -16.85 5.08 0.72
CA LYS A 248 -16.14 4.04 1.44
C LYS A 248 -17.16 3.04 1.96
N SER A 249 -16.89 1.75 1.85
CA SER A 249 -17.64 0.75 2.61
C SER A 249 -17.56 1.10 4.09
N LEU A 250 -18.70 1.11 4.78
CA LEU A 250 -18.78 1.23 6.24
C LEU A 250 -18.13 0.03 6.92
#